data_AF-A0AAV5A5I7-F1
#
_entry.id   AF-A0AAV5A5I7-F1
#
_cell.length_a   1.000
_cell.length_b   1.000
_cell.length_c   1.000
_cell.angle_alpha   90.00
_cell.angle_beta   90.00
_cell.angle_gamma   90.00
#
_symmetry.space_group_name_H-M   'P 1'
#
loop_
_entity.id
_entity.type
_entity.pdbx_description
1 polymer ?
#
loop_
_entity_poly.entity_id
_entity_poly.type
_entity_poly.pdbx_seq_one_letter_code
_entity_poly.pdbx_strand_id
1 'polypeptide(L)'
;MEKYASCLDRKIVQLPRESLAADIRIETNRRLKSLEGDLERAEQSRKERQYAIKYHKTRIERQKVCRKIKRVKKELGNPSTGESAELKDSLFSLRIDLNYVLHYPKLEKYISLFPSDTSNSSETDARRNELRQQIKIAMERGELDAEPELKMDKGNRTELLFQGGKSHSARSRTIKSGNLTTDAFFETSGDEGH
;
A
#
# COMPACT_ATOMS: atom_id res chain seq x y z
N MET A 1 15.28 9.90 16.11
CA MET A 1 15.86 9.03 15.06
C MET A 1 16.46 9.84 13.92
N GLU A 2 15.87 10.96 13.51
CA GLU A 2 16.46 11.92 12.54
C GLU A 2 17.88 12.40 12.92
N LYS A 3 18.20 12.46 14.22
CA LYS A 3 19.53 12.87 14.72
C LYS A 3 20.66 11.88 14.41
N TYR A 4 20.38 10.59 14.18
CA TYR A 4 21.41 9.57 13.99
C TYR A 4 21.92 9.49 12.54
N ALA A 5 21.04 9.64 11.55
CA ALA A 5 21.42 9.71 10.13
C ALA A 5 22.24 10.97 9.84
N SER A 6 21.75 12.14 10.28
CA SER A 6 22.46 13.42 10.14
C SER A 6 23.82 13.46 10.87
N CYS A 7 23.97 12.71 11.96
CA CYS A 7 25.23 12.58 12.69
C CYS A 7 26.26 11.73 11.91
N LEU A 8 25.84 10.63 11.29
CA LEU A 8 26.72 9.75 10.49
C LEU A 8 27.17 10.42 9.18
N ASP A 9 26.27 11.13 8.50
CA ASP A 9 26.61 11.88 7.27
C ASP A 9 27.62 12.99 7.55
N ARG A 10 27.39 13.77 8.63
CA ARG A 10 28.36 14.77 9.07
C ARG A 10 29.70 14.14 9.42
N LYS A 11 29.70 13.00 10.12
CA LYS A 11 30.94 12.37 10.61
C LYS A 11 31.79 11.78 9.49
N ILE A 12 31.21 11.14 8.47
CA ILE A 12 31.98 10.56 7.35
C ILE A 12 32.47 11.63 6.37
N VAL A 13 31.70 12.70 6.16
CA VAL A 13 32.12 13.85 5.34
C VAL A 13 33.19 14.71 6.05
N GLN A 14 33.17 14.78 7.38
CA GLN A 14 34.13 15.56 8.18
C GLN A 14 35.43 14.81 8.55
N LEU A 15 35.52 13.50 8.34
CA LEU A 15 36.77 12.79 8.57
C LEU A 15 37.81 13.23 7.53
N PRO A 16 39.03 13.62 7.95
CA PRO A 16 40.08 14.02 7.01
C PRO A 16 40.37 12.86 6.05
N ARG A 17 40.68 13.19 4.78
CA ARG A 17 40.88 12.24 3.66
C ARG A 17 41.90 11.13 3.97
N GLU A 18 42.76 11.37 4.95
CA GLU A 18 43.90 10.56 5.39
C GLU A 18 43.55 9.57 6.53
N SER A 19 42.36 9.68 7.16
CA SER A 19 41.99 8.88 8.34
C SER A 19 41.45 7.48 8.00
N LEU A 20 40.99 7.24 6.77
CA LEU A 20 40.40 5.97 6.34
C LEU A 20 40.92 5.58 4.95
N ALA A 21 41.23 4.30 4.77
CA ALA A 21 41.59 3.75 3.47
C ALA A 21 40.49 4.04 2.42
N ALA A 22 40.90 4.33 1.19
CA ALA A 22 39.99 4.73 0.12
C ALA A 22 38.87 3.70 -0.13
N ASP A 23 39.18 2.41 -0.05
CA ASP A 23 38.24 1.31 -0.25
C ASP A 23 37.12 1.30 0.79
N ILE A 24 37.48 1.46 2.06
CA ILE A 24 36.53 1.53 3.18
C ILE A 24 35.58 2.72 3.01
N ARG A 25 36.09 3.85 2.52
CA ARG A 25 35.27 5.05 2.26
C ARG A 25 34.27 4.84 1.13
N ILE A 26 34.69 4.17 0.05
CA ILE A 26 33.79 3.86 -1.06
C ILE A 26 32.69 2.90 -0.56
N GLU A 27 33.06 1.88 0.21
CA GLU A 27 32.12 0.92 0.76
C GLU A 27 31.11 1.57 1.72
N THR A 28 31.57 2.41 2.66
CA THR A 28 30.70 3.10 3.61
C THR A 28 29.74 4.06 2.92
N ASN A 29 30.20 4.85 1.93
CA ASN A 29 29.31 5.71 1.14
C ASN A 29 28.27 4.90 0.36
N ARG A 30 28.64 3.72 -0.16
CA ARG A 30 27.70 2.83 -0.87
C ARG A 30 26.64 2.29 0.09
N ARG A 31 27.04 1.92 1.31
CA ARG A 31 26.15 1.46 2.38
C ARG A 31 25.24 2.60 2.86
N LEU A 32 25.76 3.81 3.07
CA LEU A 32 24.96 4.99 3.42
C LEU A 32 23.87 5.25 2.38
N LYS A 33 24.26 5.32 1.10
CA LYS A 33 23.29 5.53 0.00
C LYS A 33 22.22 4.44 -0.06
N SER A 34 22.56 3.20 0.26
CA SER A 34 21.59 2.11 0.36
C SER A 34 20.60 2.36 1.49
N LEU A 35 21.10 2.70 2.69
CA LEU A 35 20.29 2.95 3.89
C LEU A 35 19.40 4.19 3.73
N GLU A 36 19.89 5.26 3.10
CA GLU A 36 19.11 6.44 2.73
C GLU A 36 17.95 6.04 1.81
N GLY A 37 18.23 5.26 0.77
CA GLY A 37 17.18 4.75 -0.13
C GLY A 37 16.17 3.85 0.58
N ASP A 38 16.61 3.01 1.53
CA ASP A 38 15.71 2.21 2.37
C ASP A 38 14.82 3.09 3.26
N LEU A 39 15.38 4.15 3.84
CA LEU A 39 14.66 5.12 4.67
C LEU A 39 13.60 5.86 3.84
N GLU A 40 13.96 6.39 2.67
CA GLU A 40 13.02 7.06 1.76
C GLU A 40 11.85 6.15 1.37
N ARG A 41 12.14 4.88 1.03
CA ARG A 41 11.10 3.88 0.74
C ARG A 41 10.18 3.63 1.93
N ALA A 42 10.75 3.53 3.14
CA ALA A 42 9.98 3.31 4.36
C ALA A 42 9.09 4.51 4.70
N GLU A 43 9.60 5.73 4.57
CA GLU A 43 8.83 6.96 4.77
C GLU A 43 7.71 7.11 3.75
N GLN A 44 8.00 6.83 2.49
CA GLN A 44 7.03 6.83 1.41
C GLN A 44 5.89 5.84 1.67
N SER A 45 6.23 4.60 2.02
CA SER A 45 5.26 3.57 2.40
C SER A 45 4.40 3.98 3.61
N ARG A 46 5.01 4.63 4.61
CA ARG A 46 4.30 5.16 5.78
C ARG A 46 3.29 6.24 5.37
N LYS A 47 3.68 7.18 4.50
CA LYS A 47 2.79 8.22 3.98
C LYS A 47 1.65 7.62 3.18
N GLU A 48 1.93 6.69 2.27
CA GLU A 48 0.91 5.98 1.49
C GLU A 48 -0.10 5.26 2.39
N ARG A 49 0.37 4.58 3.44
CA ARG A 49 -0.51 3.92 4.42
C ARG A 49 -1.40 4.92 5.15
N GLN A 50 -0.85 6.07 5.57
CA GLN A 50 -1.64 7.13 6.22
C GLN A 50 -2.72 7.69 5.28
N TYR A 51 -2.38 7.93 4.01
CA TYR A 51 -3.33 8.39 2.99
C TYR A 51 -4.42 7.35 2.71
N ALA A 52 -4.06 6.06 2.62
CA ALA A 52 -5.02 4.99 2.44
C ALA A 52 -6.04 4.89 3.59
N ILE A 53 -5.59 5.11 4.83
CA ILE A 53 -6.48 5.19 6.01
C ILE A 53 -7.35 6.45 5.94
N LYS A 54 -6.74 7.61 5.70
CA LYS A 54 -7.44 8.92 5.64
C LYS A 54 -8.53 8.94 4.57
N TYR A 55 -8.24 8.37 3.40
CA TYR A 55 -9.14 8.32 2.26
C TYR A 55 -9.74 6.92 2.04
N HIS A 56 -10.02 6.20 3.12
CA HIS A 56 -10.65 4.87 3.07
C HIS A 56 -11.98 4.84 2.28
N LYS A 57 -12.66 5.99 2.15
CA LYS A 57 -13.87 6.17 1.33
C LYS A 57 -13.65 5.80 -0.15
N THR A 58 -12.42 5.87 -0.66
CA THR A 58 -12.04 5.36 -1.99
C THR A 58 -12.40 3.89 -2.19
N ARG A 59 -12.25 3.06 -1.16
CA ARG A 59 -12.64 1.64 -1.19
C ARG A 59 -14.14 1.46 -1.39
N ILE A 60 -14.93 2.31 -0.76
CA ILE A 60 -16.40 2.28 -0.85
C ILE A 60 -16.83 2.74 -2.24
N GLU A 61 -16.22 3.81 -2.76
CA GLU A 61 -16.49 4.30 -4.12
C GLU A 61 -16.17 3.26 -5.18
N ARG A 62 -15.00 2.60 -5.07
CA ARG A 62 -14.66 1.47 -5.93
C ARG A 62 -15.73 0.39 -5.91
N GLN A 63 -16.20 0.01 -4.72
CA GLN A 63 -17.27 -0.99 -4.59
C GLN A 63 -18.58 -0.52 -5.22
N LYS A 64 -18.95 0.76 -5.08
CA LYS A 64 -20.14 1.34 -5.73
C LYS A 64 -20.03 1.25 -7.25
N VAL A 65 -18.90 1.64 -7.83
CA VAL A 65 -18.67 1.57 -9.27
C VAL A 65 -18.72 0.11 -9.76
N CYS A 66 -18.04 -0.82 -9.08
CA CYS A 66 -18.09 -2.24 -9.43
C CYS A 66 -19.52 -2.80 -9.40
N ARG A 67 -20.34 -2.43 -8.40
CA ARG A 67 -21.75 -2.85 -8.35
C ARG A 67 -22.56 -2.30 -9.51
N LYS A 68 -22.34 -1.03 -9.88
CA LYS A 68 -22.99 -0.41 -11.06
C LYS A 68 -22.59 -1.12 -12.36
N ILE A 69 -21.30 -1.41 -12.55
CA ILE A 69 -20.80 -2.17 -13.71
C ILE A 69 -21.49 -3.54 -13.78
N LYS A 70 -21.54 -4.29 -12.67
CA LYS A 70 -22.21 -5.60 -12.61
C LYS A 70 -23.70 -5.51 -12.98
N ARG A 71 -24.39 -4.45 -12.53
CA ARG A 71 -25.80 -4.20 -12.88
C ARG A 71 -25.98 -3.91 -14.37
N VAL A 72 -25.20 -2.99 -14.93
CA VAL A 72 -25.29 -2.63 -16.36
C VAL A 72 -24.94 -3.82 -17.25
N LYS A 73 -23.93 -4.63 -16.89
CA LYS A 73 -23.61 -5.88 -17.62
C LYS A 73 -24.78 -6.88 -17.58
N LYS A 74 -25.48 -6.98 -16.46
CA LYS A 74 -26.68 -7.82 -16.35
C LYS A 74 -27.82 -7.30 -17.22
N GLU A 75 -28.05 -5.99 -17.23
CA GLU A 75 -29.08 -5.34 -18.06
C GLU A 75 -28.78 -5.54 -19.57
N LEU A 76 -27.51 -5.43 -19.98
CA LEU A 76 -27.09 -5.66 -21.36
C LEU A 76 -27.24 -7.13 -21.80
N GLY A 77 -27.17 -8.07 -20.86
CA GLY A 77 -27.41 -9.50 -21.11
C GLY A 77 -28.88 -9.91 -21.10
N ASN A 78 -29.80 -9.00 -20.74
CA ASN A 78 -31.23 -9.30 -20.76
C ASN A 78 -31.79 -9.16 -22.19
N PRO A 79 -32.41 -10.22 -22.75
CA PRO A 79 -32.91 -10.20 -24.13
C PRO A 79 -34.07 -9.22 -24.36
N SER A 80 -34.76 -8.80 -23.29
CA SER A 80 -35.90 -7.88 -23.33
C SER A 80 -35.49 -6.41 -23.50
N THR A 81 -34.29 -6.04 -23.04
CA THR A 81 -33.83 -4.64 -23.02
C THR A 81 -33.13 -4.23 -24.32
N GLY A 82 -32.79 -5.21 -25.18
CA GLY A 82 -32.06 -4.99 -26.43
C GLY A 82 -30.64 -4.45 -26.19
N GLU A 83 -29.79 -4.52 -27.21
CA GLU A 83 -28.48 -3.87 -27.15
C GLU A 83 -28.62 -2.34 -27.28
N SER A 84 -28.97 -1.66 -26.18
CA SER A 84 -29.01 -0.20 -26.18
C SER A 84 -27.58 0.36 -26.22
N ALA A 85 -27.31 1.24 -27.19
CA ALA A 85 -26.06 1.99 -27.28
C ALA A 85 -25.81 2.79 -25.98
N GLU A 86 -26.86 3.33 -25.37
CA GLU A 86 -26.79 4.09 -24.12
C GLU A 86 -26.24 3.26 -22.94
N LEU A 87 -26.57 1.96 -22.89
CA LEU A 87 -26.06 1.05 -21.87
C LEU A 87 -24.57 0.75 -22.08
N LYS A 88 -24.12 0.65 -23.33
CA LYS A 88 -22.71 0.46 -23.68
C LYS A 88 -21.88 1.70 -23.34
N ASP A 89 -22.40 2.89 -23.64
CA ASP A 89 -21.76 4.17 -23.30
C ASP A 89 -21.71 4.40 -21.79
N SER A 90 -22.79 4.03 -21.08
CA SER A 90 -22.84 4.04 -19.62
C SER A 90 -21.83 3.07 -19.02
N LEU A 91 -21.68 1.86 -19.58
CA LEU A 91 -20.69 0.88 -19.15
C LEU A 91 -19.27 1.42 -19.34
N PHE A 92 -18.97 2.05 -20.48
CA PHE A 92 -17.67 2.66 -20.75
C PHE A 92 -17.36 3.80 -19.77
N SER A 93 -18.33 4.68 -19.51
CA SER A 93 -18.20 5.76 -18.53
C SER A 93 -17.91 5.23 -17.12
N LEU A 94 -18.60 4.15 -16.70
CA LEU A 94 -18.34 3.49 -15.42
C LEU A 94 -16.95 2.82 -15.36
N ARG A 95 -16.41 2.36 -16.49
CA ARG A 95 -15.05 1.80 -16.55
C ARG A 95 -13.99 2.88 -16.40
N ILE A 96 -14.18 4.06 -17.00
CA ILE A 96 -13.36 5.24 -16.75
C ILE A 96 -13.38 5.59 -15.26
N ASP A 97 -14.57 5.60 -14.65
CA ASP A 97 -14.72 5.87 -13.22
C ASP A 97 -13.99 4.84 -12.36
N LEU A 98 -14.03 3.55 -12.72
CA LEU A 98 -13.31 2.51 -11.99
C LEU A 98 -11.80 2.72 -12.10
N ASN A 99 -11.29 2.99 -13.30
CA ASN A 99 -9.88 3.27 -13.53
C ASN A 99 -9.41 4.54 -12.81
N TYR A 100 -10.25 5.57 -12.75
CA TYR A 100 -9.99 6.77 -11.95
C TYR A 100 -9.74 6.43 -10.48
N VAL A 101 -10.57 5.58 -9.86
CA VAL A 101 -10.38 5.18 -8.45
C VAL A 101 -9.15 4.29 -8.26
N LEU A 102 -8.83 3.43 -9.23
CA LEU A 102 -7.71 2.48 -9.14
C LEU A 102 -6.34 3.15 -9.31
N HIS A 103 -6.24 4.09 -10.25
CA HIS A 103 -4.97 4.72 -10.64
C HIS A 103 -4.79 6.13 -10.06
N TYR A 104 -5.61 6.51 -9.08
CA TYR A 104 -5.46 7.79 -8.40
C TYR A 104 -4.11 7.88 -7.67
N PRO A 105 -3.38 9.01 -7.75
CA PRO A 105 -2.11 9.19 -7.05
C PRO A 105 -2.24 8.98 -5.54
N LYS A 106 -1.46 8.04 -4.99
CA LYS A 106 -1.59 7.58 -3.59
C LYS A 106 -1.24 8.63 -2.53
N LEU A 107 -0.38 9.59 -2.89
CA LEU A 107 0.08 10.66 -2.01
C LEU A 107 -0.73 11.95 -2.13
N GLU A 108 -1.77 11.96 -2.94
CA GLU A 108 -2.59 13.16 -3.15
C GLU A 108 -3.92 13.06 -2.43
N LYS A 109 -4.51 14.23 -2.16
CA LYS A 109 -5.86 14.32 -1.60
C LYS A 109 -6.86 13.80 -2.64
N TYR A 110 -7.49 12.68 -2.32
CA TYR A 110 -8.52 12.10 -3.18
C TYR A 110 -9.71 13.04 -3.39
N ILE A 111 -10.13 13.16 -4.66
CA ILE A 111 -11.32 13.90 -5.08
C ILE A 111 -12.43 12.89 -5.36
N SER A 112 -13.47 12.89 -4.51
CA SER A 112 -14.59 11.96 -4.56
C SER A 112 -15.38 12.06 -5.87
N LEU A 113 -15.78 10.90 -6.42
CA LEU A 113 -16.69 10.82 -7.57
C LEU A 113 -18.15 11.07 -7.20
N PHE A 114 -18.52 10.78 -5.95
CA PHE A 114 -19.88 10.92 -5.43
C PHE A 114 -19.87 11.83 -4.20
N PRO A 115 -19.55 13.12 -4.40
CA PRO A 115 -19.51 14.08 -3.30
C PRO A 115 -20.88 14.22 -2.66
N SER A 116 -20.93 14.37 -1.34
CA SER A 116 -22.15 14.82 -0.67
C SER A 116 -22.37 16.30 -1.01
N ASP A 117 -23.63 16.72 -1.13
CA ASP A 117 -24.09 18.02 -1.65
C ASP A 117 -23.38 19.25 -1.05
N THR A 118 -22.76 19.11 0.11
CA THR A 118 -22.08 20.18 0.86
C THR A 118 -20.59 20.38 0.54
N SER A 119 -19.98 19.59 -0.35
CA SER A 119 -18.51 19.53 -0.50
C SER A 119 -17.95 19.84 -1.90
N ASN A 120 -18.79 20.35 -2.81
CA ASN A 120 -18.40 20.63 -4.19
C ASN A 120 -17.89 22.06 -4.35
N SER A 121 -16.62 22.19 -4.75
CA SER A 121 -16.07 23.44 -5.28
C SER A 121 -15.86 23.29 -6.78
N SER A 122 -16.09 24.36 -7.55
CA SER A 122 -15.91 24.35 -9.00
C SER A 122 -14.50 23.90 -9.42
N GLU A 123 -13.47 24.27 -8.65
CA GLU A 123 -12.08 23.86 -8.87
C GLU A 123 -11.86 22.34 -8.70
N THR A 124 -12.45 21.74 -7.67
CA THR A 124 -12.35 20.28 -7.47
C THR A 124 -13.03 19.50 -8.57
N ASP A 125 -14.10 20.03 -9.15
CA ASP A 125 -14.83 19.39 -10.24
C ASP A 125 -14.04 19.47 -11.55
N ALA A 126 -13.40 20.61 -11.84
CA ALA A 126 -12.52 20.77 -12.99
C ALA A 126 -11.36 19.76 -12.95
N ARG A 127 -10.64 19.69 -11.81
CA ARG A 127 -9.53 18.73 -11.63
C ARG A 127 -9.99 17.28 -11.74
N ARG A 128 -11.18 16.94 -11.23
CA ARG A 128 -11.76 15.60 -11.39
C ARG A 128 -11.96 15.26 -12.87
N ASN A 129 -12.52 16.20 -13.63
CA ASN A 129 -12.82 16.00 -15.05
C ASN A 129 -11.54 15.87 -15.88
N GLU A 130 -10.51 16.66 -15.61
CA GLU A 130 -9.19 16.54 -16.24
C GLU A 130 -8.59 15.15 -16.03
N LEU A 131 -8.60 14.65 -14.79
CA LEU A 131 -8.11 13.31 -14.48
C LEU A 131 -8.93 12.22 -15.18
N ARG A 132 -10.26 12.35 -15.26
CA ARG A 132 -11.11 11.40 -16.00
C ARG A 132 -10.80 11.42 -17.51
N GLN A 133 -10.50 12.59 -18.07
CA GLN A 133 -10.08 12.70 -19.47
C GLN A 133 -8.72 12.06 -19.72
N GLN A 134 -7.75 12.26 -18.82
CA GLN A 134 -6.45 11.59 -18.90
C GLN A 134 -6.59 10.07 -18.85
N ILE A 135 -7.43 9.55 -17.94
CA ILE A 135 -7.75 8.11 -17.84
C ILE A 135 -8.38 7.62 -19.15
N LYS A 136 -9.34 8.38 -19.73
CA LYS A 136 -9.96 8.02 -21.00
C LYS A 136 -8.93 7.90 -22.13
N ILE A 137 -8.04 8.89 -22.26
CA ILE A 137 -6.96 8.87 -23.27
C ILE A 137 -6.02 7.69 -23.02
N ALA A 138 -5.65 7.41 -21.76
CA ALA A 138 -4.80 6.28 -21.42
C ALA A 138 -5.47 4.92 -21.70
N MET A 139 -6.79 4.81 -21.54
CA MET A 139 -7.57 3.63 -21.95
C MET A 139 -7.60 3.48 -23.47
N GLU A 140 -7.80 4.57 -24.23
CA GLU A 140 -7.79 4.55 -25.70
C GLU A 140 -6.41 4.19 -26.27
N ARG A 141 -5.34 4.61 -25.59
CA ARG A 141 -3.95 4.21 -25.92
C ARG A 141 -3.60 2.77 -25.53
N GLY A 142 -4.42 2.11 -24.73
CA GLY A 142 -4.17 0.76 -24.21
C GLY A 142 -3.14 0.70 -23.08
N GLU A 143 -2.79 1.84 -22.46
CA GLU A 143 -1.95 1.89 -21.26
C GLU A 143 -2.70 1.40 -20.03
N LEU A 144 -4.03 1.63 -19.99
CA LEU A 144 -4.94 1.17 -18.95
C LEU A 144 -5.89 0.10 -19.48
N ASP A 145 -6.31 -0.79 -18.57
CA ASP A 145 -7.23 -1.86 -18.91
C ASP A 145 -8.59 -1.32 -19.35
N ALA A 146 -9.09 -1.84 -20.48
CA ALA A 146 -10.44 -1.54 -20.97
C ALA A 146 -11.54 -2.18 -20.10
N GLU A 147 -11.23 -3.30 -19.42
CA GLU A 147 -12.15 -4.02 -18.53
C GLU A 147 -11.54 -4.21 -17.13
N PRO A 148 -11.36 -3.12 -16.36
CA PRO A 148 -10.70 -3.19 -15.05
C PRO A 148 -11.43 -4.08 -14.04
N GLU A 149 -12.73 -4.33 -14.22
CA GLU A 149 -13.52 -5.17 -13.33
C GLU A 149 -13.05 -6.63 -13.26
N LEU A 150 -12.46 -7.16 -14.34
CA LEU A 150 -12.09 -8.58 -14.44
C LEU A 150 -10.85 -8.93 -13.61
N LYS A 151 -9.91 -7.98 -13.48
CA LYS A 151 -8.70 -8.18 -12.66
C LYS A 151 -8.98 -8.02 -11.17
N MET A 152 -10.02 -7.26 -10.81
CA MET A 152 -10.39 -6.99 -9.42
C MET A 152 -11.11 -8.16 -8.72
N ASP A 153 -11.93 -8.94 -9.42
CA ASP A 153 -12.72 -10.03 -8.82
C ASP A 153 -11.83 -11.22 -8.37
N LYS A 154 -10.59 -11.33 -8.89
CA LYS A 154 -9.67 -12.44 -8.60
C LYS A 154 -8.89 -12.29 -7.29
N GLY A 155 -8.71 -11.06 -6.78
CA GLY A 155 -7.89 -10.80 -5.59
C GLY A 155 -8.56 -11.16 -4.25
N ASN A 156 -9.89 -11.03 -4.15
CA ASN A 156 -10.58 -11.23 -2.86
C ASN A 156 -10.88 -12.70 -2.54
N ARG A 157 -10.84 -13.61 -3.54
CA ARG A 157 -11.21 -15.02 -3.34
C ARG A 157 -10.02 -15.88 -2.90
N THR A 158 -8.81 -15.57 -3.35
CA THR A 158 -7.60 -16.33 -3.04
C THR A 158 -7.05 -16.05 -1.63
N GLU A 159 -7.19 -14.82 -1.13
CA GLU A 159 -6.67 -14.43 0.19
C GLU A 159 -7.47 -15.04 1.37
N LEU A 160 -8.75 -15.34 1.17
CA LEU A 160 -9.61 -15.99 2.17
C LEU A 160 -9.38 -17.51 2.28
N LEU A 161 -8.74 -18.13 1.28
CA LEU A 161 -8.49 -19.59 1.27
C LEU A 161 -7.14 -19.97 1.92
N PHE A 162 -6.27 -19.00 2.21
CA PHE A 162 -4.93 -19.26 2.75
C PHE A 162 -4.77 -18.99 4.26
N GLN A 163 -5.82 -18.53 4.95
CA GLN A 163 -5.82 -18.34 6.42
C GLN A 163 -6.53 -19.47 7.20
N GLY A 164 -6.86 -20.59 6.54
CA GLY A 164 -7.53 -21.74 7.14
C GLY A 164 -6.62 -22.92 7.50
N GLY A 165 -5.30 -22.75 7.50
CA GLY A 165 -4.32 -23.76 7.90
C GLY A 165 -4.22 -23.90 9.42
N LYS A 166 -5.04 -24.77 9.99
CA LYS A 166 -5.04 -25.19 11.39
C LYS A 166 -3.63 -25.66 11.83
N SER A 167 -2.94 -24.87 12.64
CA SER A 167 -1.90 -25.41 13.52
C SER A 167 -2.59 -26.22 14.61
N HIS A 168 -2.59 -27.55 14.46
CA HIS A 168 -2.90 -28.45 15.56
C HIS A 168 -1.87 -28.24 16.68
N SER A 169 -2.20 -27.37 17.64
CA SER A 169 -1.51 -27.31 18.93
C SER A 169 -1.78 -28.62 19.64
N ALA A 170 -0.80 -29.53 19.60
CA ALA A 170 -0.82 -30.77 20.36
C ALA A 170 -1.08 -30.45 21.84
N ARG A 171 -2.17 -30.99 22.37
CA ARG A 171 -2.46 -31.08 23.80
C ARG A 171 -1.28 -31.77 24.49
N SER A 172 -0.43 -31.01 25.16
CA SER A 172 0.54 -31.56 26.11
C SER A 172 -0.23 -31.99 27.37
N ARG A 173 -0.13 -33.28 27.69
CA ARG A 173 -0.72 -33.92 28.86
C ARG A 173 0.02 -33.44 30.11
N THR A 174 -0.74 -32.97 31.08
CA THR A 174 -0.27 -32.71 32.45
C THR A 174 0.32 -33.98 33.05
N ILE A 175 1.61 -33.99 33.37
CA ILE A 175 2.23 -34.94 34.30
C ILE A 175 2.81 -34.10 35.44
N LYS A 176 2.44 -34.49 36.67
CA LYS A 176 2.74 -33.84 37.93
C LYS A 176 3.83 -34.66 38.65
N SER A 177 5.02 -34.09 38.82
CA SER A 177 6.05 -34.37 39.85
C SER A 177 7.38 -33.76 39.35
N GLY A 178 8.25 -33.14 40.12
CA GLY A 178 8.37 -32.80 41.54
C GLY A 178 9.53 -31.79 41.66
N ASN A 179 9.65 -31.17 42.83
CA ASN A 179 10.64 -30.13 43.19
C ASN A 179 12.03 -30.26 42.54
N LEU A 180 12.57 -29.14 42.05
CA LEU A 180 13.99 -28.86 42.21
C LEU A 180 14.22 -27.34 42.32
N THR A 181 15.03 -27.02 43.32
CA THR A 181 15.39 -25.73 43.88
C THR A 181 15.99 -24.75 42.89
N THR A 182 15.59 -23.48 42.98
CA THR A 182 16.28 -22.33 42.40
C THR A 182 17.53 -22.02 43.22
N ASP A 183 18.72 -22.16 42.66
CA ASP A 183 19.84 -21.30 43.06
C ASP A 183 21.00 -21.29 42.04
N ALA A 184 21.69 -20.15 42.00
CA ALA A 184 23.02 -19.92 41.42
C ALA A 184 23.19 -19.78 39.89
N PHE A 185 23.04 -18.56 39.35
CA PHE A 185 23.75 -18.13 38.13
C PHE A 185 24.17 -16.65 38.16
N PHE A 186 24.60 -16.13 39.31
CA PHE A 186 25.35 -14.88 39.31
C PHE A 186 26.37 -14.90 40.46
N GLU A 187 27.55 -15.46 40.19
CA GLU A 187 28.73 -15.24 41.03
C GLU A 187 29.72 -14.38 40.26
N THR A 188 29.82 -13.14 40.72
CA THR A 188 30.88 -12.19 40.44
C THR A 188 32.19 -12.71 41.03
N SER A 189 33.17 -13.05 40.20
CA SER A 189 34.56 -13.20 40.64
C SER A 189 35.35 -11.98 40.18
N GLY A 190 35.35 -10.94 41.02
CA GLY A 190 36.48 -10.03 41.12
C GLY A 190 37.35 -10.56 42.26
N ASP A 191 38.55 -11.02 41.95
CA ASP A 191 39.57 -11.41 42.92
C ASP A 191 40.80 -10.53 42.70
N GLU A 192 41.21 -9.87 43.78
CA GLU A 192 42.41 -9.04 43.88
C GLU A 192 43.60 -9.93 44.28
N GLY A 193 44.79 -9.58 43.79
CA GLY A 193 46.02 -9.78 44.54
C GLY A 193 47.14 -10.55 43.82
N HIS A 194 48.12 -9.81 43.31
CA HIS A 194 49.39 -9.66 44.03
C HIS A 194 50.20 -8.46 43.54
#